data_AF-A0A9D5KH57-F1
#
_entry.id   AF-A0A9D5KH57-F1
#
_cell.length_a   1.000
_cell.length_b   1.000
_cell.length_c   1.000
_cell.angle_alpha   90.00
_cell.angle_beta   90.00
_cell.angle_gamma   90.00
#
_symmetry.space_group_name_H-M   'P 1'
#
loop_
_entity.id
_entity.type
_entity.pdbx_description
1 polymer ?
#
loop_
_entity_poly.entity_id
_entity_poly.type
_entity_poly.pdbx_seq_one_letter_code
_entity_poly.pdbx_strand_id
1 'polypeptide(L)'
;MKRRNFFAGLTALAAVSCTRKDQRQARYDPNQCPFCVPEPGVCSYCRGTAKCTFCDGTGTRKTTTASMPKEKFTTVEYEEKCPYCGGSGVCRYCEGSGKCWVCEGTGHIDHWNFFQRHKHESASDTGATP
;
A
#
# COMPACT_ATOMS: atom_id res chain seq x y z
N MET A 1 -36.87 -64.02 26.81
CA MET A 1 -35.98 -63.62 25.69
C MET A 1 -36.67 -62.56 24.85
N LYS A 2 -36.12 -61.33 24.76
CA LYS A 2 -36.29 -60.41 23.61
C LYS A 2 -35.41 -59.17 23.82
N ARG A 3 -34.12 -59.32 23.54
CA ARG A 3 -33.24 -58.19 23.19
C ARG A 3 -33.54 -57.85 21.74
N ARG A 4 -34.03 -56.64 21.45
CA ARG A 4 -33.91 -56.05 20.11
C ARG A 4 -34.22 -54.56 20.17
N ASN A 5 -33.40 -53.82 19.44
CA ASN A 5 -33.54 -52.42 19.02
C ASN A 5 -32.62 -51.45 19.78
N PHE A 6 -31.31 -51.61 19.58
CA PHE A 6 -30.30 -50.60 19.91
C PHE A 6 -29.31 -50.47 18.73
N PHE A 7 -29.80 -50.25 17.50
CA PHE A 7 -28.95 -50.14 16.31
C PHE A 7 -29.49 -49.17 15.23
N ALA A 8 -30.27 -48.16 15.62
CA ALA A 8 -30.84 -47.19 14.67
C ALA A 8 -30.32 -45.75 14.86
N GLY A 9 -29.25 -45.54 15.62
CA GLY A 9 -28.75 -44.19 15.95
C GLY A 9 -27.44 -43.78 15.27
N LEU A 10 -26.65 -44.71 14.75
CA LEU A 10 -25.24 -44.44 14.40
C LEU A 10 -24.98 -44.11 12.92
N THR A 11 -25.93 -44.34 12.01
CA THR A 11 -25.70 -44.18 10.56
C THR A 11 -26.03 -42.78 10.03
N ALA A 12 -26.67 -41.91 10.80
CA ALA A 12 -27.05 -40.56 10.34
C ALA A 12 -25.93 -39.50 10.46
N LEU A 13 -24.87 -39.76 11.23
CA LEU A 13 -23.81 -38.76 11.49
C LEU A 13 -22.63 -38.80 10.50
N ALA A 14 -22.52 -39.82 9.66
CA ALA A 14 -21.40 -39.95 8.71
C ALA A 14 -21.61 -39.21 7.38
N ALA A 15 -22.86 -38.82 7.03
CA ALA A 15 -23.17 -38.21 5.74
C ALA A 15 -22.96 -36.68 5.70
N VAL A 16 -22.76 -36.02 6.84
CA VAL A 16 -22.64 -34.56 6.93
C VAL A 16 -21.19 -34.05 6.78
N SER A 17 -20.21 -34.95 6.79
CA SER A 17 -18.78 -34.56 6.76
C SER A 17 -18.18 -34.34 5.37
N CYS A 18 -18.90 -34.64 4.27
CA CYS A 18 -18.32 -34.60 2.91
C CYS A 18 -18.78 -33.42 2.02
N THR A 19 -19.57 -32.46 2.54
CA THR A 19 -20.04 -31.32 1.73
C THR A 19 -19.68 -29.95 2.32
N ARG A 20 -18.60 -29.86 3.10
CA ARG A 20 -17.97 -28.56 3.35
C ARG A 20 -17.06 -28.21 2.18
N LYS A 21 -17.66 -27.74 1.07
CA LYS A 21 -16.94 -26.97 0.05
C LYS A 21 -16.43 -25.72 0.76
N ASP A 22 -15.17 -25.74 1.18
CA ASP A 22 -14.44 -24.54 1.58
C ASP A 22 -14.48 -23.57 0.40
N GLN A 23 -15.41 -22.62 0.41
CA GLN A 23 -15.36 -21.47 -0.47
C GLN A 23 -14.26 -20.54 0.02
N ARG A 24 -13.00 -20.91 -0.27
CA ARG A 24 -11.91 -19.94 -0.31
C ARG A 24 -12.10 -19.13 -1.59
N GLN A 25 -13.04 -18.18 -1.57
CA GLN A 25 -13.08 -17.15 -2.59
C GLN A 25 -11.68 -16.51 -2.63
N ALA A 26 -11.13 -16.35 -3.83
CA ALA A 26 -9.91 -15.58 -3.99
C ALA A 26 -10.18 -14.18 -3.40
N ARG A 27 -9.39 -13.77 -2.40
CA ARG A 27 -9.46 -12.41 -1.82
C ARG A 27 -9.12 -11.30 -2.82
N TYR A 28 -8.76 -11.69 -4.03
CA TYR A 28 -8.11 -10.90 -5.03
C TYR A 28 -8.97 -10.89 -6.29
N ASP A 29 -9.49 -9.72 -6.64
CA ASP A 29 -10.14 -9.47 -7.92
C ASP A 29 -9.04 -9.17 -8.95
N PRO A 30 -8.88 -10.00 -10.00
CA PRO A 30 -7.85 -9.80 -11.02
C PRO A 30 -8.02 -8.51 -11.82
N ASN A 31 -9.21 -7.91 -11.82
CA ASN A 31 -9.52 -6.68 -12.55
C ASN A 31 -9.44 -5.42 -11.67
N GLN A 32 -9.26 -5.58 -10.36
CA GLN A 32 -9.09 -4.46 -9.44
C GLN A 32 -7.61 -4.19 -9.20
N CYS A 33 -7.22 -2.92 -9.20
CA CYS A 33 -5.87 -2.54 -8.82
C CYS A 33 -5.66 -2.74 -7.31
N PRO A 34 -4.78 -3.68 -6.87
CA PRO A 34 -4.58 -3.93 -5.44
C PRO A 34 -3.75 -2.82 -4.76
N PHE A 35 -3.15 -1.91 -5.53
CA PHE A 35 -2.22 -0.88 -5.01
C PHE A 35 -2.90 0.43 -4.61
N CYS A 36 -4.17 0.60 -4.96
CA CYS A 36 -4.99 1.75 -4.57
C CYS A 36 -6.09 1.41 -3.56
N VAL A 37 -6.09 0.21 -2.97
CA VAL A 37 -7.04 -0.13 -1.92
C VAL A 37 -6.82 0.79 -0.70
N PRO A 38 -7.88 1.33 -0.06
CA PRO A 38 -9.30 1.01 -0.24
C PRO A 38 -10.04 1.79 -1.33
N GLU A 39 -9.48 2.87 -1.87
CA GLU A 39 -10.16 3.77 -2.82
C GLU A 39 -9.63 3.56 -4.25
N PRO A 40 -10.38 2.87 -5.15
CA PRO A 40 -9.93 2.59 -6.50
C PRO A 40 -9.45 3.85 -7.23
N GLY A 41 -8.25 3.78 -7.82
CA GLY A 41 -7.66 4.88 -8.58
C GLY A 41 -6.92 5.91 -7.73
N VAL A 42 -7.08 5.91 -6.41
CA VAL A 42 -6.45 6.91 -5.53
C VAL A 42 -5.06 6.46 -5.11
N CYS A 43 -4.11 7.40 -5.03
CA CYS A 43 -2.78 7.12 -4.49
C CYS A 43 -2.91 6.67 -3.02
N SER A 44 -2.57 5.42 -2.72
CA SER A 44 -2.65 4.87 -1.36
C SER A 44 -1.70 5.56 -0.36
N TYR A 45 -0.60 6.14 -0.85
CA TYR A 45 0.40 6.81 -0.01
C TYR A 45 -0.01 8.21 0.46
N CYS A 46 -0.74 8.98 -0.36
CA CYS A 46 -1.22 10.31 0.02
C CYS A 46 -2.74 10.41 0.14
N ARG A 47 -3.48 9.32 -0.11
CA ARG A 47 -4.95 9.26 -0.12
C ARG A 47 -5.56 10.37 -0.98
N GLY A 48 -5.01 10.57 -2.17
CA GLY A 48 -5.49 11.58 -3.11
C GLY A 48 -5.11 13.02 -2.80
N THR A 49 -4.50 13.31 -1.64
CA THR A 49 -4.15 14.69 -1.25
C THR A 49 -3.05 15.31 -2.11
N ALA A 50 -2.31 14.51 -2.88
CA ALA A 50 -1.13 14.91 -3.66
C ALA A 50 0.05 15.46 -2.83
N LYS A 51 -0.11 15.59 -1.51
CA LYS A 51 0.91 16.14 -0.61
C LYS A 51 1.82 15.05 -0.06
N CYS A 52 3.05 15.43 0.25
CA CYS A 52 3.95 14.60 1.03
C CYS A 52 3.40 14.42 2.44
N THR A 53 3.09 13.19 2.85
CA THR A 53 2.51 12.88 4.16
C THR A 53 3.47 13.07 5.33
N PHE A 54 4.77 13.17 5.06
CA PHE A 54 5.80 13.37 6.09
C PHE A 54 6.01 14.83 6.49
N CYS A 55 5.67 15.77 5.61
CA CYS A 55 5.75 17.21 5.88
C CYS A 55 4.41 17.91 5.66
N ASP A 56 3.32 17.17 5.45
CA ASP A 56 2.00 17.69 5.11
C ASP A 56 2.00 18.74 3.97
N GLY A 57 2.92 18.56 3.03
CA GLY A 57 3.12 19.45 1.91
C GLY A 57 3.90 20.75 2.18
N THR A 58 4.44 20.96 3.37
CA THR A 58 5.29 22.15 3.64
C THR A 58 6.65 22.06 2.95
N GLY A 59 7.12 20.85 2.63
CA GLY A 59 8.46 20.62 2.09
C GLY A 59 9.57 20.71 3.15
N THR A 60 9.26 21.02 4.41
CA THR A 60 10.25 21.18 5.48
C THR A 60 9.86 20.39 6.72
N ARG A 61 10.85 20.07 7.56
CA ARG A 61 10.62 19.54 8.91
C ARG A 61 11.45 20.34 9.91
N LYS A 62 10.96 20.39 11.14
CA LYS A 62 11.69 20.92 12.29
C LYS A 62 12.48 19.79 12.93
N THR A 63 13.78 19.97 13.06
CA THR A 63 14.66 18.99 13.68
C THR A 63 15.30 19.59 14.91
N THR A 64 15.19 18.85 16.00
CA THR A 64 15.70 19.21 17.31
C THR A 64 16.89 18.31 17.61
N THR A 65 18.08 18.89 17.71
CA THR A 65 19.29 18.13 18.04
C THR A 65 19.95 18.64 19.30
N ALA A 66 20.60 17.71 20.00
CA ALA A 66 21.51 18.04 21.08
C ALA A 66 22.77 18.69 20.51
N SER A 67 23.02 19.92 20.91
CA SER A 67 24.32 20.57 20.75
C SER A 67 25.08 20.45 22.06
N MET A 68 26.33 19.97 21.98
CA MET A 68 27.26 19.93 23.09
C MET A 68 28.33 21.02 22.92
N PRO A 69 28.04 22.29 23.22
CA PRO A 69 29.10 23.21 23.59
C PRO A 69 29.78 22.67 24.87
N LYS A 70 31.09 22.90 24.98
CA LYS A 70 32.04 22.29 25.96
C LYS A 70 31.59 22.26 27.44
N GLU A 71 30.50 22.94 27.81
CA GLU A 71 30.09 23.13 29.21
C GLU A 71 28.59 22.92 29.48
N LYS A 72 27.71 22.89 28.47
CA LYS A 72 26.25 22.71 28.68
C LYS A 72 25.59 21.97 27.53
N PHE A 73 24.67 21.07 27.84
CA PHE A 73 23.79 20.48 26.84
C PHE A 73 22.75 21.54 26.43
N THR A 74 22.77 21.96 25.17
CA THR A 74 21.79 22.90 24.62
C THR A 74 21.04 22.23 23.49
N THR A 75 19.75 22.49 23.39
CA THR A 75 18.94 21.96 22.30
C THR A 75 18.87 23.01 21.20
N VAL A 76 19.23 22.63 19.96
CA VAL A 76 19.13 23.50 18.79
C VAL A 76 17.98 22.99 17.92
N GLU A 77 17.04 23.87 17.59
CA GLU A 77 15.98 23.62 16.64
C GLU A 77 16.30 24.34 15.33
N TYR A 78 16.22 23.63 14.21
CA TYR A 78 16.35 24.23 12.88
C TYR A 78 15.38 23.58 11.90
N GLU A 79 15.05 24.33 10.85
CA GLU A 79 14.27 23.83 9.74
C GLU A 79 15.19 23.28 8.66
N GLU A 80 14.87 22.09 8.18
CA GLU A 80 15.56 21.46 7.06
C GLU A 80 14.54 20.94 6.03
N LYS A 81 15.03 20.71 4.80
CA LYS A 81 14.21 20.12 3.75
C LYS A 81 13.70 18.74 4.20
N CYS A 82 12.44 18.45 3.89
CA CYS A 82 11.86 17.15 4.15
C CYS A 82 12.64 16.10 3.33
N PRO A 83 13.29 15.12 3.96
CA PRO A 83 14.12 14.13 3.25
C PRO A 83 13.30 13.20 2.36
N TYR A 84 12.00 13.04 2.65
CA TYR A 84 11.12 12.15 1.88
C TYR A 84 10.72 12.73 0.53
N CYS A 85 10.48 14.04 0.45
CA CYS A 85 10.11 14.72 -0.79
C CYS A 85 11.21 15.64 -1.34
N GLY A 86 12.39 15.67 -0.72
CA GLY A 86 13.50 16.52 -1.14
C GLY A 86 13.20 18.03 -1.07
N GLY A 87 12.20 18.44 -0.30
CA GLY A 87 11.76 19.84 -0.25
C GLY A 87 10.54 20.19 -1.11
N SER A 88 10.04 19.30 -1.97
CA SER A 88 8.95 19.65 -2.90
C SER A 88 7.58 19.85 -2.23
N GLY A 89 7.34 19.23 -1.07
CA GLY A 89 6.01 19.12 -0.46
C GLY A 89 5.07 18.17 -1.21
N VAL A 90 5.52 17.55 -2.30
CA VAL A 90 4.67 16.72 -3.16
C VAL A 90 4.83 15.24 -2.82
N CYS A 91 3.74 14.47 -2.95
CA CYS A 91 3.78 13.02 -2.80
C CYS A 91 4.64 12.40 -3.92
N ARG A 92 5.78 11.82 -3.57
CA ARG A 92 6.70 11.18 -4.53
C ARG A 92 6.10 9.98 -5.27
N TYR A 93 5.10 9.32 -4.69
CA TYR A 93 4.51 8.10 -5.26
C TYR A 93 3.43 8.38 -6.32
N CYS A 94 2.99 9.63 -6.46
CA CYS A 94 2.03 10.02 -7.50
C CYS A 94 2.43 11.33 -8.18
N GLU A 95 3.60 11.87 -7.84
CA GLU A 95 4.16 13.12 -8.36
C GLU A 95 3.17 14.29 -8.29
N GLY A 96 2.32 14.30 -7.27
CA GLY A 96 1.34 15.36 -7.05
C GLY A 96 0.04 15.20 -7.84
N SER A 97 -0.14 14.12 -8.59
CA SER A 97 -1.40 13.84 -9.26
C SER A 97 -2.51 13.39 -8.29
N GLY A 98 -2.14 12.84 -7.13
CA GLY A 98 -3.08 12.18 -6.21
C GLY A 98 -3.61 10.84 -6.73
N LYS A 99 -3.27 10.45 -7.95
CA LYS A 99 -3.72 9.22 -8.61
C LYS A 99 -2.81 8.05 -8.26
N CYS A 100 -3.37 6.84 -8.28
CA CYS A 100 -2.59 5.62 -8.17
C CYS A 100 -1.63 5.52 -9.36
N TRP A 101 -0.34 5.35 -9.08
CA TRP A 101 0.68 5.23 -10.11
C TRP A 101 0.54 3.94 -10.95
N VAL A 102 -0.06 2.88 -10.41
CA VAL A 102 -0.18 1.59 -11.10
C VAL A 102 -1.32 1.58 -12.13
N CYS A 103 -2.47 2.17 -11.76
CA CYS A 103 -3.66 2.20 -12.60
C CYS A 103 -3.99 3.59 -13.14
N GLU A 104 -3.11 4.58 -12.93
CA GLU A 104 -3.23 5.95 -13.44
C GLU A 104 -4.56 6.65 -13.09
N GLY A 105 -5.19 6.23 -11.98
CA GLY A 105 -6.48 6.78 -11.56
C GLY A 105 -7.71 5.94 -11.92
N THR A 106 -7.58 4.87 -12.71
CA THR A 106 -8.73 4.08 -13.16
C THR A 106 -9.27 3.14 -12.08
N GLY A 107 -8.42 2.70 -11.15
CA GLY A 107 -8.77 1.66 -10.17
C GLY A 107 -8.75 0.23 -10.73
N HIS A 108 -8.41 0.06 -12.01
CA HIS A 108 -8.42 -1.20 -12.72
C HIS A 108 -7.06 -1.48 -13.37
N ILE A 109 -6.71 -2.76 -13.53
CA ILE A 109 -5.49 -3.18 -14.23
C ILE A 109 -5.89 -4.18 -15.31
N ASP A 110 -5.80 -3.75 -16.57
CA ASP A 110 -6.05 -4.64 -17.71
C ASP A 110 -4.82 -5.50 -18.04
N HIS A 111 -3.62 -4.98 -17.73
CA HIS A 111 -2.33 -5.62 -18.02
C HIS A 111 -1.33 -5.47 -16.87
N TRP A 112 -0.76 -6.59 -16.42
CA TRP A 112 0.22 -6.68 -15.32
C TRP A 112 1.66 -6.27 -15.70
N ASN A 113 1.83 -5.55 -16.81
CA ASN A 113 3.13 -5.17 -17.36
C ASN A 113 3.69 -3.84 -16.79
N PHE A 114 3.07 -3.27 -15.76
CA PHE A 114 3.45 -1.96 -15.19
C PHE A 114 4.90 -1.92 -14.68
N PHE A 115 5.45 -3.02 -14.16
CA PHE A 115 6.87 -3.08 -13.76
C PHE A 115 7.84 -2.94 -14.95
N GLN A 116 7.42 -3.35 -16.15
CA GLN A 116 8.23 -3.18 -17.36
C GLN A 116 8.15 -1.73 -17.83
N ARG A 117 6.96 -1.12 -17.82
CA ARG A 117 6.74 0.30 -18.18
C ARG A 117 7.63 1.24 -17.34
N HIS A 118 7.62 1.10 -16.01
CA HIS A 118 8.46 1.94 -15.14
C HIS A 118 9.96 1.77 -15.34
N LYS A 119 10.44 0.55 -15.65
CA LYS A 119 11.87 0.34 -15.93
C LYS A 119 12.31 1.07 -17.22
N HIS A 120 11.44 1.11 -18.24
CA HIS A 120 11.75 1.76 -19.50
C HIS A 120 11.72 3.30 -19.39
N GLU A 121 10.80 3.88 -18.64
CA GLU A 121 10.75 5.34 -18.41
C GLU A 121 11.96 5.85 -17.62
N SER A 122 12.40 5.11 -16.59
CA SER A 122 13.62 5.46 -15.86
C SER A 122 14.91 5.35 -16.69
N ALA A 123 14.87 4.71 -17.87
CA ALA A 123 15.98 4.64 -18.82
C ALA A 123 15.88 5.71 -19.93
N SER A 124 14.70 6.26 -20.21
CA SER A 124 14.54 7.37 -21.16
C SER A 124 14.82 8.74 -20.53
N ASP A 125 14.68 8.87 -19.22
CA ASP A 125 14.98 10.11 -18.49
C ASP A 125 16.48 10.30 -18.16
N THR A 126 17.32 9.28 -18.42
CA THR A 126 18.74 9.53 -18.66
C THR A 126 18.92 10.07 -20.07
N GLY A 127 18.45 11.31 -20.27
CA GLY A 127 18.88 12.17 -21.35
C GLY A 127 20.39 12.37 -21.25
N ALA A 128 21.13 11.40 -21.76
CA ALA A 128 22.50 11.60 -22.20
C ALA A 128 22.41 12.52 -23.42
N THR A 129 22.84 13.76 -23.26
CA THR A 129 23.30 14.60 -24.37
C THR A 129 24.23 15.69 -23.82
N PRO A 130 25.34 16.02 -24.49
CA PRO A 130 26.18 15.26 -25.42
C PRO A 130 27.41 14.61 -24.76
#